data_AF-A0A258S2L7-F1
#
_entry.id   AF-A0A258S2L7-F1
#
_cell.length_a   1.000
_cell.length_b   1.000
_cell.length_c   1.000
_cell.angle_alpha   90.00
_cell.angle_beta   90.00
_cell.angle_gamma   90.00
#
_symmetry.space_group_name_H-M   'P 1'
#
loop_
_entity.id
_entity.type
_entity.pdbx_description
1 polymer ?
#
loop_
_entity_poly.entity_id
_entity_poly.type
_entity_poly.pdbx_seq_one_letter_code
_entity_poly.pdbx_strand_id
1 'polypeptide(L)' 'MRLEALDDAGKREVLRAHAQERGMELPDEVIHFMFAHLPRGLNGLLGGLEQLDRASMERQRRVTLPLAREVFINRA' A
#
# COMPACT_ATOMS: atom_id res chain seq x y z
N MET A 1 7.61 21.71 -18.67
CA MET A 1 6.54 20.71 -18.48
C MET A 1 7.12 19.56 -17.67
N ARG A 2 6.81 19.50 -16.38
CA ARG A 2 7.24 18.41 -15.50
C ARG A 2 6.21 17.30 -15.67
N LEU A 3 6.64 16.11 -16.08
CA LEU A 3 5.80 14.91 -16.17
C LEU A 3 5.14 14.71 -14.80
N GLU A 4 3.87 15.10 -14.68
CA GLU A 4 3.04 14.84 -13.52
C GLU A 4 2.79 13.34 -13.50
N ALA A 5 3.68 12.65 -12.80
CA ALA A 5 3.85 11.22 -12.83
C ALA A 5 2.66 10.49 -12.17
N LEU A 6 1.45 10.57 -12.72
CA LEU A 6 0.20 10.41 -11.97
C LEU A 6 0.23 11.34 -10.74
N ASP A 7 -0.73 12.26 -10.64
CA ASP A 7 -0.89 12.97 -9.39
C ASP A 7 -1.00 11.96 -8.23
N ASP A 8 -0.53 12.33 -7.05
CA ASP A 8 -0.56 11.40 -5.91
C ASP A 8 -2.00 10.93 -5.62
N ALA A 9 -3.03 11.68 -6.07
CA ALA A 9 -4.42 11.27 -6.06
C ALA A 9 -4.70 10.05 -6.95
N GLY A 10 -4.31 10.06 -8.22
CA GLY A 10 -4.53 8.93 -9.14
C GLY A 10 -3.83 7.66 -8.67
N LYS A 11 -2.63 7.77 -8.07
CA LYS A 11 -1.96 6.61 -7.46
C LYS A 11 -2.73 6.03 -6.27
N ARG A 12 -3.38 6.87 -5.47
CA ARG A 12 -4.22 6.40 -4.34
C ARG A 12 -5.43 5.64 -4.87
N GLU A 13 -6.09 6.14 -5.91
CA GLU A 13 -7.22 5.45 -6.51
C GLU A 13 -6.83 4.10 -7.10
N VAL A 14 -5.68 4.04 -7.78
CA VAL A 14 -5.13 2.77 -8.28
C VAL A 14 -4.86 1.78 -7.13
N LEU A 15 -4.29 2.24 -6.01
CA LEU A 15 -4.07 1.38 -4.84
C LEU A 15 -5.39 0.87 -4.23
N ARG A 16 -6.41 1.72 -4.12
CA ARG A 16 -7.73 1.32 -3.62
C ARG A 16 -8.38 0.29 -4.52
N ALA A 17 -8.37 0.52 -5.83
CA ALA A 17 -8.93 -0.40 -6.81
C ALA A 17 -8.25 -1.77 -6.72
N HIS A 18 -6.92 -1.81 -6.69
CA HIS A 18 -6.19 -3.07 -6.57
C HIS A 18 -6.40 -3.78 -5.22
N ALA A 19 -6.59 -3.04 -4.12
CA ALA A 19 -6.94 -3.64 -2.84
C ALA A 19 -8.34 -4.28 -2.90
N GLN A 20 -9.32 -3.57 -3.46
CA GLN A 20 -10.69 -4.06 -3.63
C GLN A 20 -10.75 -5.31 -4.53
N GLU A 21 -10.01 -5.34 -5.64
CA GLU A 21 -9.89 -6.52 -6.52
C GLU A 21 -9.42 -7.78 -5.77
N ARG A 22 -8.65 -7.60 -4.70
CA ARG A 22 -8.12 -8.68 -3.84
C ARG A 22 -9.02 -8.99 -2.64
N GLY A 23 -10.15 -8.30 -2.49
CA GLY A 23 -11.00 -8.38 -1.30
C GLY A 23 -10.34 -7.80 -0.04
N MET A 24 -9.29 -7.00 -0.21
CA MET A 24 -8.53 -6.39 0.87
C MET A 24 -9.04 -4.96 1.12
N GLU A 25 -9.42 -4.68 2.36
CA GLU A 25 -9.67 -3.32 2.80
C GLU A 25 -8.33 -2.61 3.01
N LEU A 26 -8.14 -1.45 2.38
CA LEU A 26 -6.93 -0.64 2.51
C LEU A 26 -7.26 0.71 3.12
N PRO A 27 -7.10 0.88 4.45
CA PRO A 27 -7.41 2.13 5.13
C PRO A 27 -6.55 3.29 4.64
N ASP A 28 -7.11 4.51 4.65
CA ASP A 28 -6.44 5.74 4.22
C ASP A 28 -5.13 5.99 4.97
N GLU A 29 -5.09 5.68 6.26
CA GLU A 29 -3.88 5.79 7.07
C GLU A 29 -2.75 4.87 6.57
N VAL A 30 -3.08 3.69 6.04
CA VAL A 30 -2.11 2.75 5.46
C VAL A 30 -1.62 3.28 4.12
N ILE A 31 -2.53 3.80 3.29
CA ILE A 31 -2.17 4.45 2.02
C ILE A 31 -1.21 5.61 2.29
N HIS A 32 -1.55 6.51 3.22
CA HIS A 32 -0.70 7.61 3.60
C HIS A 32 0.69 7.14 4.07
N PHE A 33 0.72 6.09 4.90
CA PHE A 33 1.95 5.48 5.37
C PHE A 33 2.81 4.91 4.24
N MET A 34 2.20 4.24 3.26
CA MET A 34 2.89 3.70 2.08
C MET A 34 3.56 4.83 1.27
N PHE A 35 2.88 5.95 1.03
CA PHE A 35 3.46 7.09 0.33
C PHE A 35 4.61 7.77 1.09
N ALA A 36 4.61 7.67 2.42
CA ALA A 36 5.67 8.23 3.27
C ALA A 36 6.91 7.33 3.35
N HIS A 37 6.78 6.01 3.18
CA HIS A 37 7.87 5.04 3.45
C HIS A 37 8.30 4.20 2.24
N LEU A 38 7.52 4.17 1.16
CA LEU A 38 7.85 3.44 -0.07
C LEU A 38 8.23 4.41 -1.21
N PRO A 39 8.97 3.93 -2.23
CA PRO A 39 9.23 4.73 -3.42
C PRO A 39 7.92 5.20 -4.07
N ARG A 40 7.85 6.49 -4.43
CA ARG A 40 6.63 7.14 -5.00
C ARG A 40 6.24 6.69 -6.42
N GLY A 41 6.93 5.68 -6.96
CA GLY A 41 6.58 5.04 -8.22
C GLY A 41 5.48 4.01 -8.00
N LEU A 42 4.54 3.91 -8.95
CA LEU A 42 3.40 3.00 -8.82
C LEU A 42 3.84 1.54 -8.61
N ASN A 43 4.90 1.09 -9.28
CA ASN A 43 5.46 -0.25 -9.08
C ASN A 43 5.88 -0.51 -7.63
N GLY A 44 6.48 0.47 -6.95
CA GLY A 44 6.88 0.34 -5.55
C GLY A 44 5.68 0.27 -4.60
N LEU A 45 4.65 1.08 -4.88
CA LEU A 45 3.41 1.08 -4.12
C LEU A 45 2.62 -0.22 -4.31
N LEU A 46 2.52 -0.74 -5.54
CA LEU A 46 1.85 -2.02 -5.83
C LEU A 46 2.60 -3.20 -5.23
N GLY A 47 3.94 -3.22 -5.30
CA GLY A 47 4.74 -4.24 -4.61
C GLY A 47 4.60 -4.15 -3.08
N GLY A 48 4.37 -2.97 -2.52
CA GLY A 48 4.01 -2.80 -1.11
C GLY A 48 2.63 -3.38 -0.78
N LEU A 49 1.66 -3.16 -1.66
CA LEU A 49 0.30 -3.68 -1.54
C LEU A 49 0.29 -5.22 -1.51
N GLU A 50 1.05 -5.87 -2.39
CA GLU A 50 1.20 -7.33 -2.43
C GLU A 50 1.83 -7.89 -1.15
N GLN A 51 2.79 -7.17 -0.56
CA GLN A 51 3.39 -7.58 0.72
C GLN A 51 2.41 -7.49 1.87
N LEU A 52 1.56 -6.45 1.90
CA LEU A 52 0.48 -6.31 2.89
C LEU A 52 -0.56 -7.42 2.75
N ASP A 53 -0.99 -7.70 1.53
CA ASP A 53 -1.98 -8.73 1.23
C ASP A 53 -1.51 -10.10 1.76
N ARG A 54 -0.30 -10.51 1.37
CA ARG A 54 0.32 -11.75 1.86
C ARG A 54 0.44 -11.77 3.40
N ALA A 55 0.94 -10.69 4.00
CA ALA A 55 1.10 -10.61 5.45
C ALA A 55 -0.24 -10.68 6.20
N SER A 56 -1.30 -10.13 5.62
CA SER A 56 -2.66 -10.17 6.15
C SER A 56 -3.24 -11.59 6.11
N MET A 57 -3.01 -12.31 5.02
CA MET A 57 -3.43 -13.70 4.83
C MET A 57 -2.67 -14.65 5.77
N GLU A 58 -1.34 -14.54 5.84
CA GLU A 58 -0.49 -15.36 6.72
C GLU A 58 -0.87 -15.21 8.19
N ARG A 59 -1.19 -13.99 8.63
CA ARG A 59 -1.58 -13.70 10.02
C ARG A 59 -3.08 -13.84 10.26
N GLN A 60 -3.88 -14.08 9.23
CA GLN A 60 -5.35 -14.10 9.28
C GLN A 60 -5.95 -12.84 9.92
N ARG A 61 -5.41 -11.66 9.60
CA ARG A 61 -5.81 -10.38 10.18
C ARG A 61 -5.95 -9.30 9.12
N ARG A 62 -6.81 -8.31 9.39
CA ARG A 62 -7.03 -7.17 8.49
C ARG A 62 -5.77 -6.33 8.31
N VAL A 63 -5.66 -5.69 7.15
CA VAL A 63 -4.67 -4.65 6.90
C VAL A 63 -4.96 -3.42 7.74
N THR A 64 -3.98 -3.03 8.53
CA THR A 64 -4.04 -1.90 9.48
C THR A 64 -2.69 -1.22 9.53
N LEU A 65 -2.62 0.00 10.06
CA LEU A 65 -1.37 0.72 10.18
C LEU A 65 -0.29 -0.02 11.01
N PRO A 66 -0.61 -0.72 12.13
CA PRO A 66 0.36 -1.59 12.81
C PRO A 66 0.94 -2.68 11.90
N LEU A 67 0.13 -3.39 11.12
CA LEU A 67 0.61 -4.41 10.19
C LEU A 67 1.53 -3.80 9.13
N ALA A 68 1.16 -2.63 8.58
CA ALA A 68 2.00 -1.94 7.60
C ALA A 68 3.36 -1.53 8.17
N ARG A 69 3.39 -1.09 9.43
CA ARG A 69 4.66 -0.83 10.14
C ARG A 69 5.51 -2.08 10.29
N GLU A 70 4.90 -3.21 10.69
CA GLU A 70 5.60 -4.49 10.78
C GLU A 70 6.24 -4.88 9.43
N VAL A 71 5.47 -4.80 8.34
CA VAL A 71 5.90 -5.25 7.01
C VAL A 71 6.96 -4.32 6.38
N PHE A 72 6.84 -3.01 6.56
CA PHE A 72 7.70 -2.05 5.86
C PHE A 72 8.89 -1.55 6.69
N ILE A 73 8.79 -1.52 8.02
CA ILE A 73 9.82 -0.96 8.90
C ILE A 73 10.59 -2.08 9.62
N ASN A 74 9.88 -3.08 10.15
CA ASN A 74 10.49 -4.17 10.91
C ASN A 74 10.81 -5.35 9.97
N ARG A 75 11.72 -5.14 9.02
CA ARG A 75 12.31 -6.25 8.28
C ARG A 75 13.35 -6.94 9.16
N ALA A 76 12.96 -8.04 9.79
CA ALA A 76 13.90 -9.04 10.29
C ALA A 76 14.54 -9.80 9.12
#